data_AF-A0A2G6LF95-F1
#
_entry.id   AF-A0A2G6LF95-F1
#
_cell.length_a   1.000
_cell.length_b   1.000
_cell.length_c   1.000
_cell.angle_alpha   90.00
_cell.angle_beta   90.00
_cell.angle_gamma   90.00
#
_symmetry.space_group_name_H-M   'P 1'
#
loop_
_entity.id
_entity.type
_entity.pdbx_description
1 polymer ?
#
loop_
_entity_poly.entity_id
_entity_poly.type
_entity_poly.pdbx_seq_one_letter_code
_entity_poly.pdbx_strand_id
1 'polypeptide(L)'
;MLPLIPVLERFLRKVLHKKIRTVAQPRYLHKVTIELSDTVIEAVRNETLHLYDNAFEIIIRGLRLRPDDVRSEVSLQTIIKGRDWQPIIDVDRQYNLTIKALYSGIIEYISQALPEMTPEQANKLFSIRAAGREIVEAVKDTKHLQKNLANYANSPNQYLRQEYDQLRLALAALLRELEHVRQQKPGESMILALDNLRLNMRKSDKELNIRLEAAIREKKITPQQATSIMNDSNYIYEVTDNLVRMGEVLFSTESEEIQSTERLLKLEEDELETLVAKKSQ
;
A
#
# COMPACT_ATOMS: atom_id res chain seq x y z
N MET A 1 -27.79 -7.96 44.85
CA MET A 1 -26.76 -7.43 43.93
C MET A 1 -25.40 -7.73 44.53
N LEU A 2 -24.49 -8.37 43.78
CA LEU A 2 -23.25 -8.94 44.32
C LEU A 2 -22.25 -7.83 44.72
N PRO A 3 -21.97 -7.63 46.02
CA PRO A 3 -21.16 -6.51 46.53
C PRO A 3 -19.66 -6.64 46.21
N LEU A 4 -19.26 -7.73 45.57
CA LEU A 4 -17.87 -8.05 45.21
C LEU A 4 -17.47 -7.54 43.81
N ILE A 5 -18.43 -7.16 42.97
CA ILE A 5 -18.17 -6.65 41.61
C ILE A 5 -17.30 -5.36 41.63
N PRO A 6 -17.56 -4.36 42.50
CA PRO A 6 -16.77 -3.12 42.50
C PRO A 6 -15.32 -3.34 42.98
N VAL A 7 -15.11 -4.30 43.87
CA VAL A 7 -13.79 -4.65 44.40
C VAL A 7 -12.98 -5.37 43.33
N LEU A 8 -13.60 -6.32 42.64
CA LEU A 8 -12.99 -7.03 41.53
C LEU A 8 -12.68 -6.09 40.36
N GLU A 9 -13.56 -5.14 40.04
CA GLU A 9 -13.31 -4.14 39.00
C GLU A 9 -12.09 -3.28 39.31
N ARG A 10 -11.97 -2.76 40.54
CA ARG A 10 -10.79 -1.96 40.95
C ARG A 10 -9.51 -2.79 40.94
N PHE A 11 -9.59 -4.05 41.38
CA PHE A 11 -8.46 -4.96 41.36
C PHE A 11 -8.00 -5.26 39.94
N LEU A 12 -8.94 -5.61 39.04
CA LEU A 12 -8.65 -5.87 37.64
C LEU A 12 -8.08 -4.63 36.94
N ARG A 13 -8.63 -3.42 37.16
CA ARG A 13 -8.05 -2.18 36.61
C ARG A 13 -6.64 -1.87 37.11
N LYS A 14 -6.28 -2.33 38.32
CA LYS A 14 -4.96 -2.13 38.93
C LYS A 14 -3.93 -3.19 38.51
N VAL A 15 -4.39 -4.42 38.24
CA VAL A 15 -3.54 -5.55 37.83
C VAL A 15 -3.39 -5.64 36.32
N LEU A 16 -4.48 -5.47 35.57
CA LEU A 16 -4.48 -5.33 34.12
C LEU A 16 -4.15 -3.89 33.75
N HIS A 17 -2.86 -3.53 33.83
CA HIS A 17 -2.37 -2.43 33.02
C HIS A 17 -2.67 -2.79 31.56
N LYS A 18 -3.46 -1.96 30.87
CA LYS A 18 -3.61 -2.06 29.41
C LYS A 18 -2.20 -2.01 28.85
N LYS A 19 -1.64 -3.16 28.44
CA LYS A 19 -0.41 -3.17 27.65
C LYS A 19 -0.73 -2.29 26.45
N ILE A 20 -0.16 -1.09 26.43
CA ILE A 20 -0.23 -0.23 25.26
C ILE A 20 0.58 -0.99 24.23
N ARG A 21 -0.11 -1.83 23.45
CA ARG A 21 0.51 -2.51 22.32
C ARG A 21 0.97 -1.40 21.40
N THR A 22 2.27 -1.31 21.17
CA THR A 22 2.81 -0.39 20.18
C THR A 22 2.24 -0.78 18.80
N VAL A 23 2.11 0.18 17.89
CA VAL A 23 1.61 -0.05 16.53
C VAL A 23 2.34 -1.22 15.82
N ALA A 24 3.61 -1.45 16.19
CA ALA A 24 4.45 -2.56 15.72
C ALA A 24 4.13 -3.96 16.28
N GLN A 25 3.30 -4.09 17.32
CA GLN A 25 3.03 -5.39 17.93
C GLN A 25 1.88 -6.11 17.24
N PRO A 26 2.02 -7.44 17.01
CA PRO A 26 0.93 -8.24 16.48
C PRO A 26 -0.36 -8.11 17.31
N ARG A 27 -1.47 -7.91 16.62
CA ARG A 27 -2.81 -7.80 17.19
C ARG A 27 -3.49 -9.16 17.24
N TYR A 28 -3.36 -9.93 16.17
CA TYR A 28 -4.11 -11.16 15.86
C TYR A 28 -3.26 -12.43 16.03
N LEU A 29 -1.93 -12.31 16.06
CA LEU A 29 -1.03 -13.45 16.26
C LEU A 29 -0.98 -13.85 17.75
N HIS A 30 -1.93 -14.68 18.17
CA HIS A 30 -1.96 -15.30 19.49
C HIS A 30 -1.15 -16.59 19.52
N LYS A 31 -0.78 -17.11 20.71
CA LYS A 31 -0.11 -18.42 20.81
C LYS A 31 -0.94 -19.47 20.07
N VAL A 32 -0.31 -20.14 19.11
CA VAL A 32 -0.92 -21.14 18.23
C VAL A 32 -1.65 -22.16 19.09
N THR A 33 -2.98 -22.18 18.98
CA THR A 33 -3.78 -23.33 19.44
C THR A 33 -4.04 -24.12 18.17
N ILE A 34 -3.36 -25.26 18.04
CA ILE A 34 -3.15 -26.04 16.80
C ILE A 34 -4.47 -26.53 16.16
N GLU A 35 -5.57 -26.49 16.91
CA GLU A 35 -6.82 -27.17 16.57
C GLU A 35 -7.65 -26.50 15.45
N LEU A 36 -7.27 -25.31 14.95
CA LEU A 36 -8.01 -24.59 13.91
C LEU A 36 -7.06 -23.93 12.88
N SER A 37 -6.61 -24.70 11.88
CA SER A 37 -5.68 -24.23 10.82
C SER A 37 -6.23 -23.06 9.99
N ASP A 38 -7.54 -23.00 9.74
CA ASP A 38 -8.17 -21.85 9.07
C ASP A 38 -8.11 -20.57 9.92
N THR A 39 -8.13 -20.69 11.26
CA THR A 39 -7.95 -19.55 12.17
C THR A 39 -6.54 -18.99 12.10
N VAL A 40 -5.53 -19.84 11.84
CA VAL A 40 -4.14 -19.40 11.63
C VAL A 40 -4.05 -18.56 10.36
N ILE A 41 -4.62 -19.03 9.25
CA ILE A 41 -4.60 -18.33 7.96
C ILE A 41 -5.28 -16.96 8.10
N GLU A 42 -6.47 -16.91 8.71
CA GLU A 42 -7.18 -15.65 8.93
C GLU A 42 -6.44 -14.72 9.90
N ALA A 43 -5.79 -15.23 10.94
CA ALA A 43 -4.98 -14.41 11.83
C ALA A 43 -3.80 -13.77 11.08
N VAL A 44 -3.12 -14.53 10.21
CA VAL A 44 -2.03 -14.04 9.37
C VAL A 44 -2.51 -13.03 8.35
N ARG A 45 -3.67 -13.28 7.71
CA ARG A 45 -4.30 -12.33 6.79
C ARG A 45 -4.64 -11.01 7.48
N ASN A 46 -5.30 -11.06 8.64
CA ASN A 46 -5.67 -9.87 9.40
C ASN A 46 -4.46 -9.08 9.91
N GLU A 47 -3.39 -9.77 10.32
CA GLU A 47 -2.16 -9.07 10.69
C GLU A 47 -1.45 -8.44 9.49
N THR A 48 -1.53 -9.06 8.32
CA THR A 48 -0.97 -8.49 7.08
C THR A 48 -1.80 -7.30 6.59
N LEU A 49 -3.13 -7.30 6.80
CA LEU A 49 -3.97 -6.11 6.60
C LEU A 49 -3.60 -4.97 7.56
N HIS A 50 -3.27 -5.29 8.81
CA HIS A 50 -2.75 -4.29 9.76
C HIS A 50 -1.37 -3.75 9.34
N LEU A 51 -0.51 -4.60 8.75
CA LEU A 51 0.74 -4.16 8.12
C LEU A 51 0.47 -3.19 6.96
N TYR A 52 -0.52 -3.49 6.13
CA TYR A 52 -0.97 -2.61 5.05
C TYR A 52 -1.48 -1.27 5.58
N ASP A 53 -2.31 -1.25 6.63
CA ASP A 53 -2.81 0.00 7.22
C ASP A 53 -1.65 0.92 7.67
N ASN A 54 -0.63 0.34 8.31
CA ASN A 54 0.56 1.07 8.73
C ASN A 54 1.35 1.60 7.51
N ALA A 55 1.52 0.79 6.47
CA ALA A 55 2.22 1.18 5.26
C ALA A 55 1.48 2.28 4.50
N PHE A 56 0.15 2.18 4.38
CA PHE A 56 -0.70 3.18 3.75
C PHE A 56 -0.50 4.56 4.38
N GLU A 57 -0.51 4.64 5.72
CA GLU A 57 -0.23 5.90 6.43
C GLU A 57 1.18 6.44 6.15
N ILE A 58 2.20 5.58 6.15
CA ILE A 58 3.58 5.98 5.85
C ILE A 58 3.69 6.52 4.44
N ILE A 59 3.09 5.84 3.46
CA ILE A 59 3.19 6.22 2.05
C ILE A 59 2.56 7.60 1.83
N ILE A 60 1.34 7.82 2.34
CA ILE A 60 0.64 9.11 2.23
C ILE A 60 1.41 10.24 2.90
N ARG A 61 1.94 9.99 4.10
CA ARG A 61 2.75 10.99 4.81
C ARG A 61 4.09 11.22 4.10
N GLY A 62 4.62 10.22 3.40
CA GLY A 62 5.75 10.33 2.47
C GLY A 62 5.47 11.34 1.35
N LEU A 63 4.23 11.37 0.84
CA LEU A 63 3.76 12.36 -0.14
C LEU A 63 3.40 13.72 0.45
N ARG A 64 3.62 13.89 1.77
CA ARG A 64 3.27 15.10 2.53
C ARG A 64 1.78 15.42 2.45
N LEU A 65 0.95 14.38 2.50
CA LEU A 65 -0.51 14.44 2.53
C LEU A 65 -1.04 13.90 3.87
N ARG A 66 -2.32 14.14 4.16
CA ARG A 66 -3.00 13.56 5.33
C ARG A 66 -3.76 12.29 4.89
N PRO A 67 -3.70 11.19 5.66
CA PRO A 67 -4.45 9.97 5.36
C PRO A 67 -5.96 10.20 5.16
N ASP A 68 -6.56 11.04 6.00
CA ASP A 68 -7.99 11.35 5.94
C ASP A 68 -8.37 12.07 4.64
N ASP A 69 -7.50 12.95 4.12
CA ASP A 69 -7.75 13.65 2.86
C ASP A 69 -7.78 12.66 1.69
N VAL A 70 -6.87 11.68 1.68
CA VAL A 70 -6.81 10.66 0.64
C VAL A 70 -8.03 9.73 0.71
N ARG A 71 -8.51 9.40 1.91
CA ARG A 71 -9.73 8.58 2.09
C ARG A 71 -11.04 9.34 1.86
N SER A 72 -10.99 10.67 1.82
CA SER A 72 -12.19 11.49 1.63
C SER A 72 -12.63 11.57 0.17
N GLU A 73 -13.89 11.98 -0.03
CA GLU A 73 -14.44 12.32 -1.36
C GLU A 73 -13.93 13.66 -1.92
N VAL A 74 -13.12 14.40 -1.16
CA VAL A 74 -12.56 15.67 -1.62
C VAL A 74 -11.61 15.44 -2.79
N SER A 75 -11.68 16.28 -3.81
CA SER A 75 -10.79 16.21 -4.98
C SER A 75 -9.31 16.25 -4.57
N LEU A 76 -8.56 15.19 -4.89
CA LEU A 76 -7.11 15.13 -4.67
C LEU A 76 -6.36 16.29 -5.34
N GLN A 77 -6.83 16.70 -6.52
CA GLN A 77 -6.26 17.85 -7.24
C GLN A 77 -6.41 19.13 -6.41
N THR A 78 -7.54 19.29 -5.72
CA THR A 78 -7.78 20.45 -4.85
C THR A 78 -6.89 20.39 -3.61
N ILE A 79 -6.78 19.23 -2.97
CA ILE A 79 -5.91 18.99 -1.81
C ILE A 79 -4.45 19.33 -2.15
N ILE A 80 -3.94 18.81 -3.27
CA ILE A 80 -2.55 19.01 -3.70
C ILE A 80 -2.30 20.47 -4.10
N LYS A 81 -3.21 21.09 -4.86
CA LYS A 81 -3.09 22.51 -5.26
C LYS A 81 -3.18 23.47 -4.08
N GLY A 82 -3.87 23.09 -3.01
CA GLY A 82 -3.96 23.86 -1.77
C GLY A 82 -2.61 24.08 -1.07
N ARG A 83 -1.55 23.33 -1.45
CA ARG A 83 -0.19 23.43 -0.91
C ARG A 83 -0.13 23.32 0.61
N ASP A 84 -1.07 22.60 1.22
CA ASP A 84 -1.00 22.28 2.65
C ASP A 84 0.02 21.15 2.87
N TRP A 85 1.29 21.53 2.79
CA TRP A 85 2.40 20.61 2.87
C TRP A 85 2.59 20.11 4.30
N GLN A 86 2.20 18.85 4.54
CA GLN A 86 2.43 18.22 5.83
C GLN A 86 3.93 18.16 6.17
N PRO A 87 4.32 18.14 7.47
CA PRO A 87 5.70 17.97 7.87
C PRO A 87 6.32 16.72 7.25
N ILE A 88 7.57 16.83 6.81
CA ILE A 88 8.31 15.66 6.29
C ILE A 88 8.45 14.65 7.43
N ILE A 89 8.04 13.42 7.18
CA ILE A 89 8.28 12.31 8.09
C ILE A 89 9.58 11.60 7.75
N ASP A 90 10.21 11.02 8.76
CA ASP A 90 11.29 10.06 8.58
C ASP A 90 10.69 8.68 8.27
N VAL A 91 10.64 8.33 6.99
CA VAL A 91 10.08 7.05 6.52
C VAL A 91 10.88 5.86 7.08
N ASP A 92 12.21 5.97 7.20
CA ASP A 92 13.04 4.91 7.79
C ASP A 92 12.68 4.66 9.25
N ARG A 93 12.51 5.74 10.02
CA ARG A 93 12.09 5.63 11.41
C ARG A 93 10.71 5.00 11.52
N GLN A 94 9.73 5.45 10.73
CA GLN A 94 8.38 4.88 10.77
C GLN A 94 8.37 3.40 10.35
N TYR A 95 9.12 3.05 9.31
CA TYR A 95 9.33 1.67 8.88
C TYR A 95 9.85 0.79 10.02
N ASN A 96 10.93 1.22 10.69
CA ASN A 96 11.50 0.46 11.80
C ASN A 96 10.55 0.36 12.99
N LEU A 97 9.75 1.40 13.25
CA LEU A 97 8.83 1.47 14.39
C LEU A 97 7.52 0.71 14.20
N THR A 98 7.07 0.47 12.96
CA THR A 98 5.70 -0.03 12.70
C THR A 98 5.62 -1.18 11.70
N ILE A 99 6.56 -1.27 10.75
CA ILE A 99 6.54 -2.27 9.67
C ILE A 99 7.46 -3.44 10.00
N LYS A 100 8.73 -3.17 10.29
CA LYS A 100 9.78 -4.21 10.39
C LYS A 100 9.45 -5.27 11.45
N ALA A 101 9.15 -4.84 12.68
CA ALA A 101 8.85 -5.75 13.77
C ALA A 101 7.57 -6.56 13.51
N LEU A 102 6.55 -5.92 12.94
CA LEU A 102 5.28 -6.54 12.63
C LEU A 102 5.44 -7.63 11.57
N TYR A 103 6.11 -7.31 10.46
CA TYR A 103 6.37 -8.26 9.39
C TYR A 103 7.26 -9.42 9.83
N SER A 104 8.29 -9.16 10.65
CA SER A 104 9.09 -10.24 11.27
C SER A 104 8.22 -11.17 12.13
N GLY A 105 7.28 -10.63 12.92
CA GLY A 105 6.33 -11.42 13.70
C GLY A 105 5.40 -12.28 12.84
N ILE A 106 4.95 -11.75 11.69
CA ILE A 106 4.17 -12.52 10.71
C ILE A 106 5.00 -13.70 10.16
N ILE A 107 6.24 -13.45 9.74
CA ILE A 107 7.13 -14.50 9.22
C ILE A 107 7.38 -15.59 10.28
N GLU A 108 7.68 -15.19 11.51
CA GLU A 108 7.92 -16.11 12.63
C GLU A 108 6.68 -16.97 12.89
N TYR A 109 5.50 -16.36 12.95
CA TYR A 109 4.25 -17.07 13.19
C TYR A 109 3.93 -18.07 12.09
N ILE A 110 4.08 -17.68 10.82
CA ILE A 110 3.93 -18.60 9.68
C ILE A 110 4.92 -19.75 9.82
N SER A 111 6.20 -19.48 10.11
CA SER A 111 7.22 -20.52 10.24
C SER A 111 6.90 -21.54 11.33
N GLN A 112 6.27 -21.12 12.43
CA GLN A 112 5.88 -22.02 13.51
C GLN A 112 4.65 -22.86 13.15
N ALA A 113 3.75 -22.31 12.33
CA ALA A 113 2.51 -22.97 11.97
C ALA A 113 2.65 -23.96 10.79
N LEU A 114 3.62 -23.73 9.88
CA LEU A 114 3.82 -24.52 8.65
C LEU A 114 3.85 -26.06 8.83
N PRO A 115 4.50 -26.64 9.86
CA PRO A 115 4.57 -28.10 10.01
C PRO A 115 3.20 -28.79 10.14
N GLU A 116 2.20 -28.07 10.62
CA GLU A 116 0.84 -28.58 10.89
C GLU A 116 -0.14 -28.27 9.75
N MET A 117 0.32 -27.66 8.66
CA MET A 117 -0.52 -27.23 7.54
C MET A 117 -0.54 -28.25 6.42
N THR A 118 -1.70 -28.38 5.75
CA THR A 118 -1.75 -29.07 4.45
C THR A 118 -0.97 -28.29 3.39
N PRO A 119 -0.57 -28.90 2.27
CA PRO A 119 0.10 -28.19 1.18
C PRO A 119 -0.67 -26.97 0.67
N GLU A 120 -1.99 -27.08 0.60
CA GLU A 120 -2.88 -25.99 0.18
C GLU A 120 -2.91 -24.84 1.19
N GLN A 121 -3.01 -25.15 2.48
CA GLN A 121 -2.95 -24.16 3.55
C GLN A 121 -1.57 -23.47 3.61
N ALA A 122 -0.49 -24.22 3.43
CA ALA A 122 0.85 -23.67 3.34
C ALA A 122 1.00 -22.70 2.15
N ASN A 123 0.43 -23.05 0.98
CA ASN A 123 0.42 -22.17 -0.19
C ASN A 123 -0.34 -20.85 0.06
N LYS A 124 -1.47 -20.90 0.79
CA LYS A 124 -2.18 -19.69 1.23
C LYS A 124 -1.30 -18.81 2.12
N LEU A 125 -0.65 -19.41 3.13
CA LEU A 125 0.27 -18.67 4.01
C LEU A 125 1.45 -18.07 3.25
N PHE A 126 2.00 -18.77 2.25
CA PHE A 126 3.08 -18.24 1.42
C PHE A 126 2.62 -17.07 0.55
N SER A 127 1.41 -17.13 0.00
CA SER A 127 0.80 -16.01 -0.73
C SER A 127 0.64 -14.78 0.17
N ILE A 128 0.11 -14.95 1.37
CA ILE A 128 -0.05 -13.85 2.33
C ILE A 128 1.32 -13.28 2.76
N ARG A 129 2.32 -14.15 2.99
CA ARG A 129 3.69 -13.71 3.27
C ARG A 129 4.28 -12.89 2.12
N ALA A 130 4.05 -13.32 0.87
CA ALA A 130 4.48 -12.58 -0.31
C ALA A 130 3.82 -11.20 -0.36
N ALA A 131 2.51 -11.10 -0.11
CA ALA A 131 1.82 -9.81 0.00
C ALA A 131 2.43 -8.90 1.08
N GLY A 132 2.81 -9.47 2.24
CA GLY A 132 3.56 -8.74 3.28
C GLY A 132 4.91 -8.20 2.81
N ARG A 133 5.61 -8.92 1.93
CA ARG A 133 6.85 -8.44 1.28
C ARG A 133 6.56 -7.28 0.34
N GLU A 134 5.54 -7.37 -0.50
CA GLU A 134 5.22 -6.29 -1.45
C GLU A 134 4.87 -4.99 -0.72
N ILE A 135 4.17 -5.07 0.43
CA ILE A 135 3.93 -3.92 1.31
C ILE A 135 5.24 -3.27 1.78
N VAL A 136 6.23 -4.10 2.17
CA VAL A 136 7.54 -3.61 2.62
C VAL A 136 8.30 -2.92 1.48
N GLU A 137 8.29 -3.47 0.27
CA GLU A 137 8.94 -2.86 -0.88
C GLU A 137 8.27 -1.53 -1.27
N ALA A 138 6.94 -1.45 -1.28
CA ALA A 138 6.21 -0.20 -1.53
C ALA A 138 6.59 0.94 -0.55
N VAL A 139 6.84 0.62 0.73
CA VAL A 139 7.32 1.63 1.71
C VAL A 139 8.72 2.11 1.36
N LYS A 140 9.61 1.24 0.89
CA LYS A 140 10.98 1.61 0.49
C LYS A 140 10.99 2.45 -0.78
N ASP A 141 10.20 2.11 -1.78
CA ASP A 141 10.11 2.90 -3.02
C ASP A 141 9.57 4.30 -2.71
N THR A 142 8.60 4.40 -1.80
CA THR A 142 8.10 5.69 -1.32
C THR A 142 9.17 6.51 -0.60
N LYS A 143 10.07 5.88 0.15
CA LYS A 143 11.23 6.57 0.75
C LYS A 143 12.12 7.17 -0.34
N HIS A 144 12.38 6.42 -1.41
CA HIS A 144 13.21 6.91 -2.51
C HIS A 144 12.56 8.12 -3.21
N LEU A 145 11.26 8.05 -3.50
CA LEU A 145 10.46 9.16 -4.02
C LEU A 145 10.47 10.39 -3.10
N GLN A 146 10.29 10.19 -1.79
CA GLN A 146 10.22 11.29 -0.81
C GLN A 146 11.48 12.15 -0.84
N LYS A 147 12.65 11.55 -1.05
CA LYS A 147 13.93 12.27 -1.09
C LYS A 147 13.91 13.38 -2.14
N ASN A 148 13.45 13.08 -3.35
CA ASN A 148 13.39 14.05 -4.44
C ASN A 148 12.20 15.01 -4.25
N LEU A 149 11.05 14.50 -3.82
CA LEU A 149 9.88 15.32 -3.52
C LEU A 149 10.18 16.40 -2.47
N ALA A 150 10.95 16.10 -1.43
CA ALA A 150 11.39 17.07 -0.43
C ALA A 150 12.27 18.18 -1.04
N ASN A 151 13.13 17.84 -1.99
CA ASN A 151 14.01 18.80 -2.67
C ASN A 151 13.24 19.70 -3.63
N TYR A 152 12.29 19.14 -4.38
CA TYR A 152 11.64 19.84 -5.48
C TYR A 152 10.30 20.49 -5.12
N ALA A 153 9.69 20.14 -3.98
CA ALA A 153 8.48 20.77 -3.44
C ALA A 153 8.55 22.30 -3.41
N ASN A 154 9.71 22.85 -3.06
CA ASN A 154 9.98 24.28 -2.94
C ASN A 154 10.94 24.81 -4.02
N SER A 155 11.14 24.06 -5.10
CA SER A 155 11.99 24.50 -6.21
C SER A 155 11.52 25.86 -6.74
N PRO A 156 12.39 26.80 -7.12
CA PRO A 156 11.98 28.05 -7.76
C PRO A 156 11.34 27.82 -9.14
N ASN A 157 11.65 26.69 -9.79
CA ASN A 157 11.08 26.32 -11.08
C ASN A 157 9.63 25.83 -10.93
N GLN A 158 8.67 26.62 -11.44
CA GLN A 158 7.24 26.29 -11.38
C GLN A 158 6.89 25.01 -12.14
N TYR A 159 7.50 24.79 -13.30
CA TYR A 159 7.25 23.58 -14.11
C TYR A 159 7.63 22.35 -13.30
N LEU A 160 8.80 22.37 -12.68
CA LEU A 160 9.28 21.28 -11.85
C LEU A 160 8.34 21.01 -10.66
N ARG A 161 7.88 22.05 -9.96
CA ARG A 161 6.90 21.88 -8.88
C ARG A 161 5.61 21.20 -9.38
N GLN A 162 5.13 21.59 -10.56
CA GLN A 162 3.92 21.02 -11.15
C GLN A 162 4.09 19.54 -11.50
N GLU A 163 5.23 19.13 -12.06
CA GLU A 163 5.49 17.71 -12.33
C GLU A 163 5.49 16.87 -11.04
N TYR A 164 6.10 17.34 -9.96
CA TYR A 164 6.05 16.64 -8.67
C TYR A 164 4.65 16.64 -8.04
N ASP A 165 3.84 17.67 -8.25
CA ASP A 165 2.43 17.67 -7.84
C ASP A 165 1.62 16.62 -8.65
N GLN A 166 1.96 16.37 -9.93
CA GLN A 166 1.35 15.27 -10.70
C GLN A 166 1.77 13.89 -10.18
N LEU A 167 3.04 13.70 -9.82
CA LEU A 167 3.50 12.45 -9.22
C LEU A 167 2.78 12.16 -7.88
N ARG A 168 2.64 13.19 -7.04
CA ARG A 168 1.84 13.10 -5.79
C ARG A 168 0.39 12.73 -6.07
N LEU A 169 -0.21 13.33 -7.09
CA LEU A 169 -1.59 13.06 -7.47
C LEU A 169 -1.77 11.63 -7.95
N ALA A 170 -0.86 11.13 -8.79
CA ALA A 170 -0.91 9.77 -9.32
C ALA A 170 -0.89 8.73 -8.19
N LEU A 171 0.07 8.84 -7.27
CA LEU A 171 0.17 7.88 -6.17
C LEU A 171 -0.95 8.05 -5.13
N ALA A 172 -1.43 9.27 -4.86
CA ALA A 172 -2.59 9.47 -3.99
C ALA A 172 -3.88 8.90 -4.61
N ALA A 173 -4.05 9.02 -5.92
CA ALA A 173 -5.20 8.47 -6.63
C ALA A 173 -5.19 6.93 -6.59
N LEU A 174 -4.02 6.31 -6.81
CA LEU A 174 -3.84 4.87 -6.62
C LEU A 174 -4.29 4.43 -5.21
N LEU A 175 -3.79 5.10 -4.17
CA LEU A 175 -4.07 4.71 -2.79
C LEU A 175 -5.56 4.85 -2.46
N ARG A 176 -6.21 5.90 -2.95
CA ARG A 176 -7.66 6.08 -2.80
C ARG A 176 -8.43 4.95 -3.49
N GLU A 177 -8.06 4.63 -4.73
CA GLU A 177 -8.71 3.55 -5.48
C GLU A 177 -8.51 2.18 -4.81
N LEU A 178 -7.32 1.90 -4.27
CA LEU A 178 -7.07 0.67 -3.50
C LEU A 178 -7.97 0.57 -2.27
N GLU A 179 -8.24 1.68 -1.58
CA GLU A 179 -9.20 1.68 -0.47
C GLU A 179 -10.64 1.50 -0.94
N HIS A 180 -11.00 1.99 -2.15
CA HIS A 180 -12.28 1.65 -2.76
C HIS A 180 -12.38 0.17 -3.06
N VAL A 181 -11.37 -0.42 -3.72
CA VAL A 181 -11.29 -1.87 -4.01
C VAL A 181 -11.41 -2.70 -2.74
N ARG A 182 -10.72 -2.31 -1.66
CA ARG A 182 -10.81 -2.98 -0.36
C ARG A 182 -12.22 -2.97 0.23
N GLN A 183 -13.03 -1.95 -0.08
CA GLN A 183 -14.38 -1.76 0.43
C GLN A 183 -15.48 -2.26 -0.54
N GLN A 184 -15.11 -2.74 -1.73
CA GLN A 184 -16.06 -3.24 -2.71
C GLN A 184 -16.88 -4.41 -2.16
N LYS A 185 -18.13 -4.49 -2.60
CA LYS A 185 -19.04 -5.58 -2.23
C LYS A 185 -18.74 -6.81 -3.09
N PRO A 186 -19.06 -8.03 -2.61
CA PRO A 186 -18.97 -9.24 -3.41
C PRO A 186 -19.73 -9.10 -4.74
N GLY A 187 -19.10 -9.49 -5.86
CA GLY A 187 -19.68 -9.45 -7.21
C GLY A 187 -19.24 -8.29 -8.12
N GLU A 188 -18.45 -7.34 -7.64
CA GLU A 188 -17.66 -6.44 -8.50
C GLU A 188 -16.29 -7.08 -8.74
N SER A 189 -15.83 -7.14 -10.00
CA SER A 189 -14.55 -7.79 -10.28
C SER A 189 -13.37 -6.96 -9.80
N MET A 190 -12.85 -7.34 -8.64
CA MET A 190 -11.68 -6.76 -8.00
C MET A 190 -10.47 -6.79 -8.93
N ILE A 191 -10.27 -7.90 -9.64
CA ILE A 191 -9.13 -8.07 -10.55
C ILE A 191 -9.20 -7.04 -11.68
N LEU A 192 -10.37 -6.78 -12.26
CA LEU A 192 -10.51 -5.74 -13.28
C LEU A 192 -10.22 -4.33 -12.73
N ALA A 193 -10.62 -4.03 -11.49
CA ALA A 193 -10.31 -2.75 -10.87
C ALA A 193 -8.79 -2.58 -10.65
N LEU A 194 -8.13 -3.63 -10.16
CA LEU A 194 -6.68 -3.67 -9.95
C LEU A 194 -5.88 -3.61 -11.27
N ASP A 195 -6.33 -4.29 -12.32
CA ASP A 195 -5.71 -4.22 -13.65
C ASP A 195 -5.86 -2.83 -14.28
N ASN A 196 -7.01 -2.18 -14.07
CA ASN A 196 -7.20 -0.79 -14.49
C ASN A 196 -6.21 0.16 -13.81
N LEU A 197 -5.85 -0.08 -12.55
CA LEU A 197 -4.80 0.69 -11.86
C LEU A 197 -3.45 0.55 -12.55
N ARG A 198 -3.03 -0.69 -12.86
CA ARG A 198 -1.77 -0.94 -13.59
C ARG A 198 -1.79 -0.29 -14.97
N LEU A 199 -2.88 -0.45 -15.73
CA LEU A 199 -3.06 0.17 -17.05
C LEU A 199 -2.97 1.70 -17.01
N ASN A 200 -3.62 2.35 -16.04
CA ASN A 200 -3.62 3.80 -15.93
C ASN A 200 -2.24 4.34 -15.56
N MET A 201 -1.50 3.61 -14.71
CA MET A 201 -0.12 3.98 -14.36
C MET A 201 0.80 3.90 -15.59
N ARG A 202 0.74 2.82 -16.37
CA ARG A 202 1.57 2.68 -17.59
C ARG A 202 1.30 3.76 -18.62
N LYS A 203 0.02 4.12 -18.83
CA LYS A 203 -0.34 5.24 -19.73
C LYS A 203 0.25 6.56 -19.23
N SER A 204 0.12 6.81 -17.92
CA SER A 204 0.63 8.04 -17.30
C SER A 204 2.14 8.16 -17.45
N ASP A 205 2.89 7.05 -17.33
CA ASP A 205 4.35 7.03 -17.53
C ASP A 205 4.74 7.34 -18.98
N LYS A 206 4.06 6.74 -19.96
CA LYS A 206 4.29 7.04 -21.38
C LYS A 206 4.02 8.50 -21.71
N GLU A 207 2.91 9.05 -21.23
CA GLU A 207 2.58 10.46 -21.42
C GLU A 207 3.58 11.38 -20.72
N LEU A 208 4.05 11.01 -19.54
CA LEU A 208 5.09 11.74 -18.82
C LEU A 208 6.37 11.83 -19.66
N ASN A 209 6.84 10.72 -20.24
CA ASN A 209 8.04 10.72 -21.07
C ASN A 209 7.92 11.70 -22.26
N ILE A 210 6.78 11.70 -22.95
CA ILE A 210 6.51 12.65 -24.05
C ILE A 210 6.53 14.11 -23.56
N ARG A 211 5.88 14.39 -22.42
CA ARG A 211 5.86 15.74 -21.83
C ARG A 211 7.25 16.21 -21.40
N LEU A 212 8.05 15.34 -20.80
CA LEU A 212 9.40 15.65 -20.35
C LEU A 212 10.35 15.94 -21.52
N GLU A 213 10.26 15.20 -22.62
CA GLU A 213 11.02 15.50 -23.84
C GLU A 213 10.71 16.91 -24.38
N ALA A 214 9.42 17.27 -24.44
CA ALA A 214 9.01 18.61 -24.84
C ALA A 214 9.56 19.69 -23.88
N ALA A 215 9.47 19.44 -22.57
CA ALA A 215 9.97 20.35 -21.55
C ALA A 215 11.49 20.56 -21.62
N ILE A 216 12.27 19.53 -21.97
CA ILE A 216 13.71 19.64 -22.22
C ILE A 216 13.98 20.52 -23.45
N ARG A 217 13.30 20.27 -24.58
CA ARG A 217 13.47 21.05 -25.82
C ARG A 217 13.13 22.53 -25.62
N GLU A 218 12.09 22.80 -24.83
CA GLU A 218 11.63 24.15 -24.49
C GLU A 218 12.44 24.78 -23.33
N LYS A 219 13.47 24.10 -22.81
CA LYS A 219 14.33 24.56 -21.71
C LYS A 219 13.56 24.87 -20.41
N LYS A 220 12.40 24.24 -20.20
CA LYS A 220 11.60 24.36 -18.98
C LYS A 220 12.22 23.59 -17.82
N ILE A 221 12.94 22.51 -18.12
CA ILE A 221 13.72 21.70 -17.18
C ILE A 221 15.04 21.24 -17.82
N THR A 222 16.02 20.87 -17.01
CA THR A 222 17.26 20.26 -17.49
C THR A 222 17.08 18.75 -17.74
N PRO A 223 17.94 18.13 -18.56
CA PRO A 223 17.97 16.67 -18.70
C PRO A 223 18.11 15.96 -17.34
N GLN A 224 18.94 16.46 -16.43
CA GLN A 224 19.10 15.90 -15.08
C GLN A 224 17.80 15.94 -14.26
N GLN A 225 17.03 17.04 -14.36
CA GLN A 225 15.73 17.17 -13.70
C GLN A 225 14.72 16.20 -14.31
N ALA A 226 14.69 16.06 -15.63
CA ALA A 226 13.83 15.09 -16.31
C ALA A 226 14.15 13.65 -15.89
N THR A 227 15.43 13.25 -15.84
CA THR A 227 15.83 11.93 -15.34
C THR A 227 15.42 11.71 -13.88
N SER A 228 15.46 12.76 -13.04
CA SER A 228 14.97 12.65 -11.65
C SER A 228 13.46 12.36 -11.61
N ILE A 229 12.67 13.07 -12.43
CA ILE A 229 11.22 12.85 -12.54
C ILE A 229 10.91 11.45 -13.09
N MET A 230 11.66 10.97 -14.09
CA MET A 230 11.52 9.61 -14.64
C MET A 230 11.79 8.54 -13.59
N ASN A 231 12.86 8.68 -12.80
CA ASN A 231 13.15 7.76 -11.70
C ASN A 231 12.04 7.75 -10.65
N ASP A 232 11.48 8.93 -10.34
CA ASP A 232 10.38 9.06 -9.38
C ASP A 232 9.06 8.49 -9.90
N SER A 233 8.81 8.59 -11.21
CA SER A 233 7.71 7.88 -11.89
C SER A 233 7.88 6.36 -11.76
N ASN A 234 9.11 5.86 -11.95
CA ASN A 234 9.40 4.45 -11.78
C ASN A 234 9.15 3.99 -10.33
N TYR A 235 9.54 4.77 -9.31
CA TYR A 235 9.20 4.42 -7.93
C TYR A 235 7.68 4.35 -7.70
N ILE A 236 6.89 5.23 -8.32
CA ILE A 236 5.43 5.17 -8.24
C ILE A 236 4.89 3.92 -8.95
N TYR A 237 5.47 3.54 -10.09
CA TYR A 237 5.13 2.29 -10.77
C TYR A 237 5.40 1.07 -9.88
N GLU A 238 6.57 0.97 -9.26
CA GLU A 238 6.90 -0.13 -8.34
C GLU A 238 5.97 -0.17 -7.13
N VAL A 239 5.65 0.99 -6.53
CA VAL A 239 4.64 1.07 -5.47
C VAL A 239 3.29 0.57 -5.95
N THR A 240 2.89 0.95 -7.17
CA THR A 240 1.63 0.52 -7.79
C THR A 240 1.58 -1.00 -7.95
N ASP A 241 2.61 -1.58 -8.56
CA ASP A 241 2.67 -3.01 -8.82
C ASP A 241 2.65 -3.82 -7.52
N ASN A 242 3.46 -3.40 -6.55
CA ASN A 242 3.54 -4.04 -5.24
C ASN A 242 2.19 -4.00 -4.50
N LEU A 243 1.52 -2.84 -4.47
CA LEU A 243 0.24 -2.71 -3.78
C LEU A 243 -0.91 -3.41 -4.52
N VAL A 244 -0.88 -3.48 -5.85
CA VAL A 244 -1.86 -4.25 -6.62
C VAL A 244 -1.71 -5.74 -6.33
N ARG A 245 -0.49 -6.30 -6.41
CA ARG A 245 -0.23 -7.72 -6.06
C ARG A 245 -0.63 -8.05 -4.63
N MET A 246 -0.41 -7.12 -3.70
CA MET A 246 -0.89 -7.26 -2.33
C MET A 246 -2.42 -7.30 -2.28
N GLY A 247 -3.11 -6.40 -2.99
CA GLY A 247 -4.57 -6.33 -3.05
C GLY A 247 -5.19 -7.61 -3.59
N GLU A 248 -4.61 -8.19 -4.65
CA GLU A 248 -5.04 -9.48 -5.23
C GLU A 248 -5.06 -10.62 -4.20
N VAL A 249 -4.16 -10.58 -3.21
CA VAL A 249 -4.04 -11.61 -2.17
C VAL A 249 -4.89 -11.29 -0.95
N LEU A 250 -4.86 -10.04 -0.46
CA LEU A 250 -5.47 -9.69 0.82
C LEU A 250 -6.93 -9.27 0.71
N PHE A 251 -7.35 -8.65 -0.38
CA PHE A 251 -8.69 -8.11 -0.50
C PHE A 251 -9.69 -9.13 -1.05
N SER A 252 -9.22 -10.23 -1.65
CA SER A 252 -10.11 -11.29 -2.10
C SER A 252 -10.88 -11.91 -0.93
N THR A 253 -12.21 -11.77 -0.96
CA THR A 253 -13.15 -12.37 0.00
C THR A 253 -14.00 -13.48 -0.62
N GLU A 254 -13.76 -13.82 -1.87
CA GLU A 254 -14.59 -14.74 -2.65
C GLU A 254 -14.13 -16.20 -2.48
N SER A 255 -14.99 -17.17 -2.82
CA SER A 255 -14.63 -18.58 -2.76
C SER A 255 -13.51 -18.92 -3.76
N GLU A 256 -12.75 -19.97 -3.49
CA GLU A 256 -11.62 -20.38 -4.34
C GLU A 256 -11.99 -20.60 -5.81
N GLU A 257 -13.20 -21.09 -6.08
CA GLU A 257 -13.72 -21.27 -7.45
C GLU A 257 -13.85 -19.94 -8.17
N ILE A 258 -14.38 -18.90 -7.50
CA ILE A 258 -14.54 -17.59 -8.10
C ILE A 258 -13.16 -16.92 -8.26
N GLN A 259 -12.29 -17.03 -7.25
CA GLN A 259 -10.90 -16.56 -7.34
C GLN A 259 -10.13 -17.20 -8.51
N SER A 260 -10.31 -18.51 -8.74
CA SER A 260 -9.64 -19.20 -9.84
C SER A 260 -10.12 -18.69 -11.21
N THR A 261 -11.41 -18.35 -11.32
CA THR A 261 -12.01 -17.81 -12.53
C THR A 261 -11.57 -16.36 -12.77
N GLU A 262 -11.59 -15.53 -11.72
CA GLU A 262 -11.11 -14.15 -11.83
C GLU A 262 -9.63 -14.10 -12.22
N ARG A 263 -8.78 -14.99 -11.69
CA ARG A 263 -7.35 -15.04 -12.05
C ARG A 263 -7.10 -15.32 -13.53
N LEU A 264 -8.04 -15.98 -14.22
CA LEU A 264 -7.96 -16.17 -15.68
C LEU A 264 -8.25 -14.89 -16.47
N LEU A 265 -8.86 -13.88 -15.83
CA LEU A 265 -9.17 -12.58 -16.42
C LEU A 265 -8.05 -11.55 -16.20
N LYS A 266 -7.02 -11.90 -15.41
CA LYS A 266 -5.88 -11.05 -15.11
C LYS A 266 -5.09 -10.78 -16.38
N LEU A 267 -4.79 -9.51 -16.63
CA LEU A 267 -3.96 -9.12 -17.75
C LEU A 267 -2.49 -9.48 -17.50
N GLU A 268 -1.90 -10.18 -18.46
CA GLU A 268 -0.45 -10.39 -18.50
C GLU A 268 0.29 -9.10 -18.87
N GLU A 269 1.58 -9.05 -18.58
CA GLU A 269 2.39 -7.84 -18.74
C GLU A 269 2.44 -7.37 -20.20
N ASP A 270 2.53 -8.32 -21.14
CA ASP A 270 2.48 -8.09 -22.58
C ASP A 270 1.09 -7.64 -23.06
N GLU A 271 0.02 -8.20 -22.51
CA GLU A 271 -1.35 -7.74 -22.78
C GLU A 271 -1.55 -6.28 -22.36
N LEU A 272 -1.05 -5.91 -21.18
CA LEU A 272 -1.04 -4.51 -20.72
C LEU A 272 -0.31 -3.60 -21.72
N GLU A 273 0.87 -4.01 -22.23
CA GLU A 273 1.62 -3.23 -23.23
C GLU A 273 0.81 -3.05 -24.53
N THR A 274 0.17 -4.11 -25.03
CA THR A 274 -0.63 -4.01 -26.26
C THR A 274 -1.82 -3.08 -26.10
N LEU A 275 -2.47 -3.06 -24.94
CA LEU A 275 -3.61 -2.18 -24.66
C LEU A 275 -3.21 -0.71 -24.53
N VAL A 276 -2.04 -0.45 -23.93
CA VAL A 276 -1.45 0.91 -23.88
C VAL A 276 -1.10 1.40 -25.29
N ALA A 277 -0.53 0.52 -26.13
CA ALA A 277 -0.19 0.86 -27.51
C ALA A 277 -1.41 1.17 -28.38
N LYS A 278 -2.48 0.36 -28.30
CA LYS A 278 -3.71 0.54 -29.10
C LYS A 278 -4.49 1.82 -28.77
N LYS A 279 -4.48 2.28 -27.52
CA LYS A 279 -5.16 3.52 -27.10
C LYS A 279 -4.34 4.80 -27.37
N SER A 280 -3.09 4.66 -27.82
CA SER A 280 -2.23 5.79 -28.17
C SER A 280 -2.29 6.18 -29.66
N GLN A 281 -3.11 5.48 -30.46
CA GLN A 281 -3.41 5.77 -31.87
C GLN A 281 -4.78 6.44 -31.97
#